data_AF-A0A7J8WPL9-F1
#
_entry.id   AF-A0A7J8WPL9-F1
#
_cell.length_a   1.000
_cell.length_b   1.000
_cell.length_c   1.000
_cell.angle_alpha   90.00
_cell.angle_beta   90.00
_cell.angle_gamma   90.00
#
_symmetry.space_group_name_H-M   'P 1'
#
loop_
_entity.id
_entity.type
_entity.pdbx_description
1 polymer ?
#
loop_
_entity_poly.entity_id
_entity_poly.type
_entity_poly.pdbx_seq_one_letter_code
_entity_poly.pdbx_strand_id
1 'polypeptide(L)'
;DGKIEAEVKLTGILSLGALQPGETRKYGTTIAPGLYAPVHQHFFVARMDMAVDCKPGEAFNQVVEVNLKVEEPGKDNVHNNAFYAEEELLRSELQAMRDCNPLTARHWIVRNTRNVNRTGQLTGFKLVPGSNCLPLAGSEAKFLRRAAFLKHNLWVTPYAHDEMYPGGEFPNQNPRVGEGLATWVKQNRSLEEADVVLWYVFGVIHIPRLEDWPVMPVDRIGFMLMPHGFFNCSPAVDVPPSTTDLELKDNDIATKPIQNVIIAKL
;
A
#
# COMPACT_ATOMS: atom_id res chain seq x y z
N ASP A 1 8.38 15.41 6.31
CA ASP A 1 9.19 14.57 5.39
C ASP A 1 8.50 14.31 4.04
N GLY A 2 7.21 14.63 3.89
CA GLY A 2 6.50 14.57 2.60
C GLY A 2 5.77 13.26 2.33
N LYS A 3 5.74 12.32 3.29
CA LYS A 3 4.95 11.10 3.17
C LYS A 3 3.45 11.38 3.29
N ILE A 4 2.65 10.57 2.62
CA ILE A 4 1.19 10.49 2.78
C ILE A 4 0.88 9.12 3.38
N GLU A 5 0.04 9.09 4.40
CA GLU A 5 -0.31 7.87 5.13
C GLU A 5 -1.82 7.70 5.18
N ALA A 6 -2.28 6.48 4.90
CA ALA A 6 -3.66 6.07 5.06
C ALA A 6 -3.74 5.07 6.21
N GLU A 7 -4.59 5.36 7.20
CA GLU A 7 -4.82 4.49 8.36
C GLU A 7 -6.32 4.21 8.49
N VAL A 8 -6.67 2.94 8.64
CA VAL A 8 -8.00 2.47 9.00
C VAL A 8 -7.95 1.90 10.41
N LYS A 9 -8.86 2.38 11.27
CA LYS A 9 -9.04 1.92 12.66
C LYS A 9 -10.28 1.05 12.75
N LEU A 10 -10.10 -0.25 12.93
CA LEU A 10 -11.20 -1.18 13.15
C LEU A 10 -11.55 -1.21 14.64
N THR A 11 -12.79 -0.88 14.96
CA THR A 11 -13.37 -0.94 16.32
C THR A 11 -14.88 -1.21 16.18
N GLY A 12 -15.63 -1.12 17.26
CA GLY A 12 -17.07 -1.38 17.28
C GLY A 12 -17.39 -2.70 17.95
N ILE A 13 -18.42 -3.39 17.48
CA ILE A 13 -18.97 -4.59 18.12
C ILE A 13 -18.86 -5.76 17.15
N LEU A 14 -18.44 -6.92 17.67
CA LEU A 14 -18.35 -8.16 16.88
C LEU A 14 -19.70 -8.56 16.29
N SER A 15 -19.68 -9.09 15.06
CA SER A 15 -20.80 -9.87 14.55
C SER A 15 -20.87 -11.20 15.29
N LEU A 16 -22.00 -11.48 15.93
CA LEU A 16 -22.17 -12.67 16.76
C LEU A 16 -23.17 -13.65 16.17
N GLY A 17 -22.95 -14.94 16.43
CA GLY A 17 -23.92 -16.00 16.27
C GLY A 17 -24.18 -16.71 17.59
N ALA A 18 -25.28 -17.46 17.66
CA ALA A 18 -25.64 -18.25 18.83
C ALA A 18 -24.94 -19.63 18.81
N LEU A 19 -24.60 -20.12 20.00
CA LEU A 19 -24.16 -21.49 20.27
C LEU A 19 -25.13 -22.18 21.23
N GLN A 20 -25.40 -23.45 20.97
CA GLN A 20 -26.09 -24.31 21.94
C GLN A 20 -25.16 -24.68 23.11
N PRO A 21 -25.69 -25.05 24.28
CA PRO A 21 -24.88 -25.53 25.40
C PRO A 21 -23.98 -26.71 24.99
N GLY A 22 -22.68 -26.60 25.27
CA GLY A 22 -21.68 -27.62 24.92
C GLY A 22 -21.24 -27.62 23.45
N GLU A 23 -21.82 -26.77 22.59
CA GLU A 23 -21.41 -26.64 21.20
C GLU A 23 -20.11 -25.83 21.08
N THR A 24 -19.21 -26.28 20.20
CA THR A 24 -18.05 -25.50 19.76
C THR A 24 -17.97 -25.52 18.23
N ARG A 25 -17.50 -24.42 17.63
CA ARG A 25 -17.36 -24.29 16.17
C ARG A 25 -15.94 -23.89 15.82
N LYS A 26 -15.30 -24.63 14.91
CA LYS A 26 -13.95 -24.31 14.40
C LYS A 26 -13.88 -23.03 13.55
N TYR A 27 -15.03 -22.44 13.21
CA TYR A 27 -15.14 -21.28 12.31
C TYR A 27 -15.16 -19.94 13.05
N GLY A 28 -14.87 -19.93 14.35
CA GLY A 28 -14.94 -18.74 15.18
C GLY A 28 -14.49 -19.03 16.61
N THR A 29 -14.59 -18.01 17.44
CA THR A 29 -14.24 -18.08 18.86
C THR A 29 -15.52 -18.03 19.69
N THR A 30 -15.66 -18.91 20.68
CA THR A 30 -16.71 -18.76 21.70
C THR A 30 -16.36 -17.56 22.58
N ILE A 31 -17.13 -16.48 22.48
CA ILE A 31 -16.84 -15.18 23.12
C ILE A 31 -17.49 -15.08 24.51
N ALA A 32 -18.65 -15.70 24.68
CA ALA A 32 -19.35 -15.79 25.96
C ALA A 32 -20.24 -17.05 25.96
N PRO A 33 -20.79 -17.49 27.10
CA PRO A 33 -21.77 -18.57 27.13
C PRO A 33 -22.91 -18.31 26.14
N GLY A 34 -23.07 -19.21 25.17
CA GLY A 34 -24.09 -19.12 24.12
C GLY A 34 -23.78 -18.17 22.95
N LEU A 35 -22.62 -17.51 22.93
CA LEU A 35 -22.21 -16.57 21.88
C LEU A 35 -20.88 -16.99 21.23
N TYR A 36 -20.82 -17.00 19.90
CA TYR A 36 -19.57 -17.12 19.16
C TYR A 36 -19.43 -16.02 18.12
N ALA A 37 -18.19 -15.59 17.88
CA ALA A 37 -17.85 -14.64 16.84
C ALA A 37 -17.12 -15.38 15.69
N PRO A 38 -17.68 -15.41 14.47
CA PRO A 38 -17.04 -16.02 13.32
C PRO A 38 -15.71 -15.34 12.95
N VAL A 39 -14.75 -16.15 12.50
CA VAL A 39 -13.56 -15.64 11.80
C VAL A 39 -14.02 -14.92 10.53
N HIS A 40 -13.49 -13.73 10.28
CA HIS A 40 -13.86 -12.91 9.14
C HIS A 40 -12.68 -12.09 8.63
N GLN A 41 -12.85 -11.46 7.46
CA GLN A 41 -11.79 -10.71 6.78
C GLN A 41 -12.32 -9.32 6.45
N HIS A 42 -11.48 -8.31 6.65
CA HIS A 42 -11.75 -6.93 6.27
C HIS A 42 -10.81 -6.56 5.13
N PHE A 43 -11.37 -6.09 4.01
CA PHE A 43 -10.59 -5.63 2.87
C PHE A 43 -11.02 -4.23 2.45
N PHE A 44 -10.04 -3.44 2.06
CA PHE A 44 -10.18 -2.06 1.61
C PHE A 44 -9.50 -1.92 0.26
N VAL A 45 -9.98 -0.98 -0.56
CA VAL A 45 -9.35 -0.62 -1.83
C VAL A 45 -9.11 0.88 -1.84
N ALA A 46 -7.84 1.28 -1.94
CA ALA A 46 -7.48 2.65 -2.23
C ALA A 46 -7.31 2.83 -3.74
N ARG A 47 -8.20 3.61 -4.36
CA ARG A 47 -8.05 4.10 -5.74
C ARG A 47 -7.23 5.39 -5.70
N MET A 48 -6.03 5.36 -6.25
CA MET A 48 -5.10 6.50 -6.26
C MET A 48 -4.83 6.88 -7.71
N ASP A 49 -5.40 8.00 -8.12
CA ASP A 49 -5.19 8.63 -9.43
C ASP A 49 -3.88 9.45 -9.37
N MET A 50 -2.83 8.98 -10.05
CA MET A 50 -1.47 9.42 -9.78
C MET A 50 -1.02 10.51 -10.75
N ALA A 51 -0.50 11.62 -10.21
CA ALA A 51 0.13 12.69 -10.97
C ALA A 51 1.49 13.06 -10.35
N VAL A 52 2.43 12.12 -10.37
CA VAL A 52 3.76 12.31 -9.77
C VAL A 52 4.60 13.25 -10.62
N ASP A 53 4.85 14.44 -10.08
CA ASP A 53 5.68 15.49 -10.69
C ASP A 53 5.23 15.87 -12.11
N CYS A 54 3.92 15.79 -12.38
CA CYS A 54 3.27 16.20 -13.62
C CYS A 54 1.90 16.79 -13.30
N LYS A 55 1.24 17.40 -14.28
CA LYS A 55 -0.15 17.87 -14.07
C LYS A 55 -1.11 16.67 -14.11
N PRO A 56 -2.24 16.71 -13.38
CA PRO A 56 -3.29 15.71 -13.52
C PRO A 56 -3.71 15.53 -14.99
N GLY A 57 -3.83 14.29 -15.46
CA GLY A 57 -4.12 13.95 -16.85
C GLY A 57 -2.90 13.87 -17.78
N GLU A 58 -1.70 14.26 -17.33
CA GLU A 58 -0.49 14.12 -18.15
C GLU A 58 0.07 12.70 -18.07
N ALA A 59 0.28 12.11 -19.25
CA ALA A 59 0.76 10.75 -19.42
C ALA A 59 2.30 10.64 -19.28
N PHE A 60 2.84 11.09 -18.15
CA PHE A 60 4.28 11.08 -17.87
C PHE A 60 4.67 10.18 -16.70
N ASN A 61 3.74 9.38 -16.18
CA ASN A 61 4.00 8.45 -15.10
C ASN A 61 4.17 7.02 -15.62
N GLN A 62 4.91 6.22 -14.86
CA GLN A 62 5.08 4.79 -15.07
C GLN A 62 5.25 4.11 -13.70
N VAL A 63 4.89 2.83 -13.61
CA VAL A 63 4.94 2.08 -12.35
C VAL A 63 6.02 1.00 -12.39
N VAL A 64 6.89 1.00 -11.40
CA VAL A 64 7.99 0.06 -11.24
C VAL A 64 7.76 -0.78 -10.00
N GLU A 65 7.85 -2.09 -10.12
CA GLU A 65 7.96 -2.98 -8.97
C GLU A 65 9.44 -3.12 -8.58
N VAL A 66 9.72 -3.07 -7.29
CA VAL A 66 11.07 -3.26 -6.75
C VAL A 66 11.07 -4.45 -5.81
N ASN A 67 12.01 -5.37 -6.02
CA ASN A 67 12.27 -6.51 -5.14
C ASN A 67 13.74 -6.49 -4.70
N LEU A 68 14.02 -7.01 -3.50
CA LEU A 68 15.38 -7.19 -3.01
C LEU A 68 15.85 -8.60 -3.38
N LYS A 69 17.06 -8.69 -3.95
CA LYS A 69 17.72 -9.94 -4.34
C LYS A 69 19.07 -10.08 -3.66
N VAL A 70 19.37 -11.29 -3.20
CA VAL A 70 20.70 -11.64 -2.69
C VAL A 70 21.60 -11.90 -3.90
N GLU A 71 22.81 -11.36 -3.88
CA GLU A 71 23.81 -11.62 -4.92
C GLU A 71 24.34 -13.06 -4.79
N GLU A 72 24.57 -13.73 -5.91
CA GLU A 72 25.06 -15.11 -5.89
C GLU A 72 26.49 -15.19 -5.34
N PRO A 73 26.88 -16.29 -4.67
CA PRO A 73 28.26 -16.50 -4.24
C PRO A 73 29.25 -16.40 -5.40
N GLY A 74 30.32 -15.63 -5.23
CA GLY A 74 31.29 -15.44 -6.30
C GLY A 74 32.39 -14.44 -6.00
N LYS A 75 33.19 -14.12 -7.03
CA LYS A 75 34.27 -13.13 -6.92
C LYS A 75 33.75 -11.74 -6.55
N ASP A 76 32.54 -11.41 -6.96
CA ASP A 76 31.88 -10.13 -6.68
C ASP A 76 31.06 -10.15 -5.36
N ASN A 77 30.99 -11.31 -4.69
CA ASN A 77 30.31 -11.49 -3.39
C ASN A 77 31.07 -12.50 -2.50
N VAL A 78 32.36 -12.25 -2.27
CA VAL A 78 33.27 -13.19 -1.56
C VAL A 78 32.77 -13.55 -0.15
N HIS A 79 32.00 -12.67 0.47
CA HIS A 79 31.50 -12.84 1.84
C HIS A 79 30.01 -13.21 1.91
N ASN A 80 29.35 -13.48 0.78
CA ASN A 80 27.94 -13.87 0.70
C ASN A 80 26.97 -12.95 1.46
N ASN A 81 27.27 -11.65 1.48
CA ASN A 81 26.50 -10.65 2.23
C ASN A 81 25.95 -9.52 1.34
N ALA A 82 26.27 -9.51 0.05
CA ALA A 82 25.74 -8.54 -0.89
C ALA A 82 24.29 -8.87 -1.28
N PHE A 83 23.47 -7.82 -1.40
CA PHE A 83 22.13 -7.84 -1.93
C PHE A 83 21.84 -6.49 -2.61
N TYR A 84 20.90 -6.46 -3.53
CA TYR A 84 20.57 -5.27 -4.32
C TYR A 84 19.07 -5.18 -4.62
N ALA A 85 18.64 -4.00 -5.05
CA ALA A 85 17.29 -3.77 -5.54
C ALA A 85 17.22 -4.10 -7.03
N GLU A 86 16.26 -4.93 -7.41
CA GLU A 86 15.91 -5.21 -8.79
C GLU A 86 14.60 -4.52 -9.13
N GLU A 87 14.59 -3.77 -10.23
CA GLU A 87 13.43 -3.06 -10.75
C GLU A 87 12.80 -3.83 -11.93
N GLU A 88 11.48 -4.00 -11.88
CA GLU A 88 10.66 -4.49 -13.00
C GLU A 88 9.66 -3.39 -13.41
N LEU A 89 9.76 -2.88 -14.63
CA LEU A 89 8.77 -1.96 -15.19
C LEU A 89 7.47 -2.72 -15.49
N LEU A 90 6.35 -2.26 -14.93
CA LEU A 90 5.02 -2.80 -15.21
C LEU A 90 4.46 -2.11 -16.45
N ARG A 91 4.55 -2.79 -17.60
CA ARG A 91 4.28 -2.21 -18.93
C ARG A 91 2.81 -2.28 -19.35
N SER A 92 2.03 -3.17 -18.74
CA SER A 92 0.64 -3.43 -19.13
C SER A 92 -0.22 -3.84 -17.95
N GLU A 93 -1.54 -3.67 -18.07
CA GLU A 93 -2.49 -3.99 -17.01
C GLU A 93 -2.41 -5.45 -16.53
N LEU A 94 -2.24 -6.41 -17.44
CA LEU A 94 -2.13 -7.83 -17.05
C LEU A 94 -0.83 -8.12 -16.30
N GLN A 95 0.28 -7.42 -16.63
CA GLN A 95 1.52 -7.54 -15.88
C GLN A 95 1.41 -6.89 -14.50
N ALA A 96 0.57 -5.87 -14.37
CA ALA A 96 0.44 -5.04 -13.18
C ALA A 96 -0.58 -5.54 -12.14
N MET A 97 -0.96 -6.81 -12.21
CA MET A 97 -1.68 -7.51 -11.14
C MET A 97 -0.66 -8.15 -10.20
N ARG A 98 -0.33 -7.47 -9.09
CA ARG A 98 0.81 -7.84 -8.23
C ARG A 98 0.37 -8.11 -6.79
N ASP A 99 1.11 -9.00 -6.14
CA ASP A 99 0.93 -9.31 -4.73
C ASP A 99 2.10 -8.75 -3.91
N CYS A 100 1.81 -8.39 -2.66
CA CYS A 100 2.86 -8.03 -1.70
C CYS A 100 3.75 -9.25 -1.45
N ASN A 101 5.06 -9.01 -1.31
CA ASN A 101 6.01 -10.05 -0.91
C ASN A 101 6.95 -9.51 0.17
N PRO A 102 6.67 -9.76 1.46
CA PRO A 102 7.53 -9.29 2.55
C PRO A 102 8.90 -9.96 2.55
N LEU A 103 9.06 -11.16 1.96
CA LEU A 103 10.34 -11.86 1.90
C LEU A 103 11.35 -11.16 0.99
N THR A 104 10.88 -10.43 -0.02
CA THR A 104 11.73 -9.63 -0.93
C THR A 104 11.53 -8.13 -0.72
N ALA A 105 10.93 -7.72 0.40
CA ALA A 105 10.57 -6.33 0.71
C ALA A 105 9.93 -5.60 -0.49
N ARG A 106 9.04 -6.29 -1.21
CA ARG A 106 8.42 -5.80 -2.44
C ARG A 106 7.65 -4.52 -2.20
N HIS A 107 7.86 -3.56 -3.08
CA HIS A 107 7.15 -2.28 -3.10
C HIS A 107 7.06 -1.75 -4.53
N TRP A 108 6.27 -0.70 -4.73
CA TRP A 108 6.06 -0.12 -6.06
C TRP A 108 6.37 1.36 -6.05
N ILE A 109 6.91 1.87 -7.15
CA ILE A 109 7.27 3.28 -7.33
C ILE A 109 6.53 3.79 -8.55
N VAL A 110 5.73 4.83 -8.38
CA VAL A 110 5.24 5.62 -9.50
C VAL A 110 6.25 6.72 -9.74
N ARG A 111 6.88 6.72 -10.90
CA ARG A 111 7.92 7.70 -11.26
C ARG A 111 7.51 8.52 -12.46
N ASN A 112 7.90 9.78 -12.44
CA ASN A 112 7.86 10.64 -13.61
C ASN A 112 8.86 10.13 -14.67
N THR A 113 8.64 10.44 -15.94
CA THR A 113 9.48 10.00 -17.07
C THR A 113 10.30 11.13 -17.69
N ARG A 114 10.19 12.34 -17.15
CA ARG A 114 10.78 13.59 -17.67
C ARG A 114 11.59 14.32 -16.62
N ASN A 115 11.12 14.36 -15.38
CA ASN A 115 11.73 15.09 -14.29
C ASN A 115 12.73 14.23 -13.53
N VAL A 116 13.90 14.82 -13.25
CA VAL A 116 15.01 14.17 -12.55
C VAL A 116 15.45 14.99 -11.35
N ASN A 117 15.95 14.30 -10.33
CA ASN A 117 16.57 14.92 -9.17
C ASN A 117 18.05 15.26 -9.41
N ARG A 118 18.71 15.79 -8.39
CA ARG A 118 20.12 16.22 -8.42
C ARG A 118 21.12 15.14 -8.84
N THR A 119 20.77 13.85 -8.75
CA THR A 119 21.62 12.74 -9.18
C THR A 119 21.23 12.18 -10.55
N GLY A 120 20.32 12.85 -11.27
CA GLY A 120 19.84 12.42 -12.58
C GLY A 120 18.83 11.26 -12.54
N GLN A 121 18.38 10.84 -11.36
CA GLN A 121 17.38 9.79 -11.20
C GLN A 121 15.98 10.39 -11.30
N LEU A 122 15.03 9.64 -11.84
CA LEU A 122 13.65 10.10 -12.01
C LEU A 122 12.97 10.37 -10.66
N THR A 123 12.17 11.42 -10.58
CA THR A 123 11.38 11.74 -9.39
C THR A 123 10.24 10.73 -9.24
N GLY A 124 9.93 10.33 -8.01
CA GLY A 124 8.94 9.29 -7.76
C GLY A 124 8.27 9.33 -6.40
N PHE A 125 7.17 8.61 -6.28
CA PHE A 125 6.52 8.26 -5.01
C PHE A 125 6.41 6.74 -4.89
N LYS A 126 6.89 6.23 -3.77
CA LYS A 126 6.91 4.82 -3.41
C LYS A 126 5.67 4.45 -2.61
N LEU A 127 4.87 3.52 -3.11
CA LEU A 127 3.87 2.79 -2.33
C LEU A 127 4.57 1.76 -1.45
N VAL A 128 4.51 1.99 -0.14
CA VAL A 128 5.00 1.07 0.89
C VAL A 128 3.81 0.29 1.45
N PRO A 129 3.74 -1.03 1.18
CA PRO A 129 2.72 -1.88 1.76
C PRO A 129 2.80 -1.88 3.30
N GLY A 130 1.64 -1.82 3.96
CA GLY A 130 1.54 -2.21 5.36
C GLY A 130 1.42 -3.73 5.54
N SER A 131 1.05 -4.16 6.75
CA SER A 131 0.62 -5.54 6.98
C SER A 131 -0.59 -5.86 6.08
N ASN A 132 -0.57 -7.04 5.45
CA ASN A 132 -1.56 -7.38 4.43
C ASN A 132 -1.78 -8.90 4.35
N CYS A 133 -2.88 -9.29 3.73
CA CYS A 133 -3.22 -10.67 3.39
C CYS A 133 -3.98 -10.71 2.06
N LEU A 134 -4.03 -11.89 1.43
CA LEU A 134 -4.98 -12.17 0.35
C LEU A 134 -6.23 -12.87 0.92
N PRO A 135 -7.39 -12.79 0.23
CA PRO A 135 -8.62 -13.41 0.71
C PRO A 135 -8.47 -14.92 0.85
N LEU A 136 -8.70 -15.44 2.05
CA LEU A 136 -8.82 -16.87 2.29
C LEU A 136 -10.20 -17.35 1.85
N ALA A 137 -10.27 -17.96 0.67
CA ALA A 137 -11.49 -18.53 0.11
C ALA A 137 -11.17 -19.56 -0.97
N GLY A 138 -12.12 -20.49 -1.22
CA GLY A 138 -12.05 -21.36 -2.38
C GLY A 138 -12.16 -20.55 -3.69
N SER A 139 -11.57 -21.05 -4.77
CA SER A 139 -11.57 -20.38 -6.09
C SER A 139 -12.97 -20.05 -6.61
N GLU A 140 -13.96 -20.89 -6.28
CA GLU A 140 -15.37 -20.77 -6.67
C GLU A 140 -16.24 -20.04 -5.63
N ALA A 141 -15.64 -19.43 -4.61
CA ALA A 141 -16.38 -18.72 -3.58
C ALA A 141 -17.26 -17.62 -4.20
N LYS A 142 -18.55 -17.65 -3.88
CA LYS A 142 -19.55 -16.75 -4.51
C LYS A 142 -19.21 -15.27 -4.35
N PHE A 143 -18.60 -14.87 -3.23
CA PHE A 143 -18.23 -13.47 -3.03
C PHE A 143 -17.11 -13.01 -3.99
N LEU A 144 -16.18 -13.90 -4.37
CA LEU A 144 -15.11 -13.58 -5.32
C LEU A 144 -15.64 -13.34 -6.75
N ARG A 145 -16.87 -13.76 -7.06
CA ARG A 145 -17.54 -13.38 -8.32
C ARG A 145 -17.81 -11.88 -8.40
N ARG A 146 -18.09 -11.25 -7.25
CA ARG A 146 -18.40 -9.81 -7.11
C ARG A 146 -17.19 -9.00 -6.61
N ALA A 147 -16.19 -9.67 -6.04
CA ALA A 147 -15.02 -9.04 -5.44
C ALA A 147 -13.72 -9.63 -5.98
N ALA A 148 -13.67 -9.88 -7.30
CA ALA A 148 -12.48 -10.44 -7.96
C ALA A 148 -11.24 -9.54 -7.83
N PHE A 149 -11.43 -8.23 -7.61
CA PHE A 149 -10.37 -7.29 -7.29
C PHE A 149 -9.58 -7.67 -6.02
N LEU A 150 -10.14 -8.48 -5.12
CA LEU A 150 -9.44 -8.95 -3.92
C LEU A 150 -8.32 -9.96 -4.22
N LYS A 151 -8.24 -10.50 -5.45
CA LYS A 151 -7.28 -11.56 -5.78
C LYS A 151 -5.82 -11.10 -5.80
N HIS A 152 -5.58 -9.79 -5.90
CA HIS A 152 -4.24 -9.21 -5.88
C HIS A 152 -4.17 -7.97 -5.00
N ASN A 153 -3.00 -7.69 -4.43
CA ASN A 153 -2.80 -6.51 -3.58
C ASN A 153 -2.64 -5.22 -4.36
N LEU A 154 -2.12 -5.27 -5.58
CA LEU A 154 -1.99 -4.11 -6.46
C LEU A 154 -2.56 -4.44 -7.83
N TRP A 155 -3.31 -3.50 -8.37
CA TRP A 155 -3.65 -3.44 -9.77
C TRP A 155 -3.31 -2.05 -10.29
N VAL A 156 -2.90 -1.96 -11.55
CA VAL A 156 -2.65 -0.68 -12.21
C VAL A 156 -3.41 -0.65 -13.53
N THR A 157 -4.14 0.43 -13.75
CA THR A 157 -4.84 0.70 -15.01
C THR A 157 -4.44 2.08 -15.50
N PRO A 158 -4.52 2.38 -16.81
CA PRO A 158 -4.63 3.75 -17.25
C PRO A 158 -5.89 4.38 -16.66
N TYR A 159 -5.89 5.70 -16.51
CA TYR A 159 -7.08 6.45 -16.15
C TYR A 159 -8.18 6.26 -17.20
N ALA A 160 -9.39 5.98 -16.72
CA ALA A 160 -10.62 6.10 -17.46
C ALA A 160 -11.69 6.68 -16.53
N HIS A 161 -12.45 7.65 -17.03
CA HIS A 161 -13.39 8.43 -16.23
C HIS A 161 -14.52 7.57 -15.62
N ASP A 162 -14.96 6.53 -16.33
CA ASP A 162 -16.01 5.60 -15.91
C ASP A 162 -15.50 4.42 -15.05
N GLU A 163 -14.19 4.26 -14.91
CA GLU A 163 -13.57 3.22 -14.09
C GLU A 163 -13.37 3.72 -12.65
N MET A 164 -14.47 3.69 -11.87
CA MET A 164 -14.51 4.21 -10.49
C MET A 164 -14.63 3.12 -9.42
N TYR A 165 -15.44 2.09 -9.66
CA TYR A 165 -15.78 1.08 -8.64
C TYR A 165 -15.17 -0.29 -8.97
N PRO A 166 -14.21 -0.81 -8.18
CA PRO A 166 -13.45 -2.00 -8.54
C PRO A 166 -14.29 -3.28 -8.59
N GLY A 167 -15.45 -3.30 -7.92
CA GLY A 167 -16.45 -4.38 -7.96
C GLY A 167 -17.61 -4.15 -8.93
N GLY A 168 -17.56 -3.10 -9.75
CA GLY A 168 -18.68 -2.64 -10.58
C GLY A 168 -19.60 -1.64 -9.87
N GLU A 169 -20.42 -0.94 -10.65
CA GLU A 169 -21.25 0.19 -10.22
C GLU A 169 -22.40 -0.21 -9.28
N PHE A 170 -22.97 -1.41 -9.49
CA PHE A 170 -24.13 -1.88 -8.74
C PHE A 170 -23.75 -3.09 -7.91
N PRO A 171 -23.18 -2.94 -6.70
CA PRO A 171 -22.69 -4.08 -5.94
C PRO A 171 -23.82 -4.93 -5.36
N ASN A 172 -24.94 -4.32 -4.95
CA ASN A 172 -25.99 -5.01 -4.19
C ASN A 172 -26.67 -6.14 -5.00
N GLN A 173 -26.62 -7.37 -4.48
CA GLN A 173 -27.19 -8.60 -5.09
C GLN A 173 -26.86 -8.82 -6.58
N ASN A 174 -25.80 -8.22 -7.09
CA ASN A 174 -25.50 -8.24 -8.53
C ASN A 174 -25.24 -9.66 -9.04
N PRO A 175 -26.07 -10.18 -9.97
CA PRO A 175 -25.86 -11.50 -10.55
C PRO A 175 -24.85 -11.47 -11.71
N ARG A 176 -24.49 -10.29 -12.21
CA ARG A 176 -23.59 -10.12 -13.36
C ARG A 176 -22.19 -10.58 -13.01
N VAL A 177 -21.50 -11.07 -14.03
CA VAL A 177 -20.08 -11.43 -14.00
C VAL A 177 -19.36 -10.56 -15.01
N GLY A 178 -18.06 -10.33 -14.79
CA GLY A 178 -17.26 -9.55 -15.72
C GLY A 178 -17.51 -8.04 -15.62
N GLU A 179 -17.61 -7.52 -14.40
CA GLU A 179 -17.64 -6.07 -14.15
C GLU A 179 -16.44 -5.67 -13.28
N GLY A 180 -16.11 -4.38 -13.27
CA GLY A 180 -15.07 -3.82 -12.42
C GLY A 180 -13.63 -4.17 -12.83
N LEU A 181 -12.73 -4.00 -11.88
CA LEU A 181 -11.29 -3.99 -12.08
C LEU A 181 -10.73 -5.25 -12.74
N ALA A 182 -11.17 -6.43 -12.28
CA ALA A 182 -10.76 -7.71 -12.84
C ALA A 182 -11.21 -7.91 -14.30
N THR A 183 -12.09 -7.06 -14.81
CA THR A 183 -12.51 -7.05 -16.21
C THR A 183 -11.77 -5.97 -16.99
N TRP A 184 -11.62 -4.77 -16.43
CA TRP A 184 -10.92 -3.65 -17.09
C TRP A 184 -9.51 -4.05 -17.50
N VAL A 185 -8.74 -4.69 -16.60
CA VAL A 185 -7.35 -5.10 -16.88
C VAL A 185 -7.20 -6.10 -18.04
N LYS A 186 -8.28 -6.79 -18.44
CA LYS A 186 -8.24 -7.70 -19.59
C LYS A 186 -8.09 -6.97 -20.92
N GLN A 187 -8.34 -5.67 -20.96
CA GLN A 187 -8.02 -4.83 -22.12
C GLN A 187 -6.51 -4.75 -22.35
N ASN A 188 -5.70 -5.03 -21.32
CA ASN A 188 -4.25 -5.08 -21.36
C ASN A 188 -3.63 -3.81 -21.96
N ARG A 189 -4.18 -2.66 -21.58
CA ARG A 189 -3.72 -1.34 -22.05
C ARG A 189 -2.27 -1.09 -21.59
N SER A 190 -1.57 -0.26 -22.35
CA SER A 190 -0.20 0.16 -22.00
C SER A 190 -0.19 0.99 -20.72
N LEU A 191 0.81 0.77 -19.87
CA LEU A 191 1.10 1.54 -18.66
C LEU A 191 2.42 2.33 -18.76
N GLU A 192 3.09 2.27 -19.91
CA GLU A 192 4.30 3.06 -20.16
C GLU A 192 3.91 4.49 -20.55
N GLU A 193 4.46 5.48 -19.82
CA GLU A 193 4.16 6.91 -20.05
C GLU A 193 2.66 7.16 -20.12
N ALA A 194 1.97 6.86 -19.02
CA ALA A 194 0.52 6.87 -18.91
C ALA A 194 0.05 7.73 -17.72
N ASP A 195 -1.19 8.18 -17.81
CA ASP A 195 -1.97 8.67 -16.67
C ASP A 195 -2.47 7.43 -15.93
N VAL A 196 -1.89 7.10 -14.77
CA VAL A 196 -2.05 5.79 -14.13
C VAL A 196 -2.86 5.88 -12.85
N VAL A 197 -3.74 4.89 -12.66
CA VAL A 197 -4.49 4.69 -11.43
C VAL A 197 -3.96 3.44 -10.73
N LEU A 198 -3.50 3.59 -9.49
CA LEU A 198 -3.22 2.46 -8.60
C LEU A 198 -4.49 2.05 -7.87
N TRP A 199 -4.75 0.75 -7.82
CA TRP A 199 -5.79 0.15 -7.01
C TRP A 199 -5.13 -0.75 -5.97
N TYR A 200 -4.87 -0.19 -4.79
CA TYR A 200 -4.21 -0.91 -3.72
C TYR A 200 -5.22 -1.58 -2.80
N VAL A 201 -5.19 -2.91 -2.78
CA VAL A 201 -6.03 -3.76 -1.94
C VAL A 201 -5.26 -4.20 -0.72
N PHE A 202 -5.79 -3.87 0.45
CA PHE A 202 -5.22 -4.25 1.72
C PHE A 202 -6.27 -4.75 2.68
N GLY A 203 -5.89 -5.73 3.50
CA GLY A 203 -6.83 -6.36 4.40
C GLY A 203 -6.18 -7.07 5.58
N VAL A 204 -7.05 -7.42 6.53
CA VAL A 204 -6.71 -8.14 7.76
C VAL A 204 -7.68 -9.32 7.92
N ILE A 205 -7.15 -10.43 8.43
CA ILE A 205 -7.93 -11.58 8.85
C ILE A 205 -8.12 -11.48 10.35
N HIS A 206 -9.37 -11.37 10.79
CA HIS A 206 -9.72 -11.24 12.18
C HIS A 206 -10.20 -12.58 12.73
N ILE A 207 -9.42 -13.15 13.66
CA ILE A 207 -9.83 -14.24 14.54
C ILE A 207 -10.25 -13.57 15.86
N PRO A 208 -11.56 -13.42 16.15
CA PRO A 208 -12.02 -12.68 17.31
C PRO A 208 -11.49 -13.28 18.62
N ARG A 209 -11.20 -12.42 19.60
CA ARG A 209 -10.72 -12.79 20.94
C ARG A 209 -11.71 -12.33 22.00
N LEU A 210 -11.54 -12.82 23.23
CA LEU A 210 -12.41 -12.45 24.35
C LEU A 210 -12.36 -10.94 24.64
N GLU A 211 -11.18 -10.33 24.49
CA GLU A 211 -10.93 -8.90 24.69
C GLU A 211 -11.66 -8.01 23.68
N ASP A 212 -12.15 -8.58 22.59
CA ASP A 212 -12.86 -7.85 21.54
C ASP A 212 -14.36 -7.68 21.87
N TRP A 213 -14.81 -8.17 23.03
CA TRP A 213 -16.20 -8.09 23.52
C TRP A 213 -16.28 -7.44 24.91
N PRO A 214 -17.29 -6.58 25.18
CA PRO A 214 -18.42 -6.20 24.31
C PRO A 214 -18.11 -5.12 23.28
N VAL A 215 -16.96 -4.46 23.38
CA VAL A 215 -16.50 -3.44 22.45
C VAL A 215 -15.05 -3.73 22.10
N MET A 216 -14.79 -3.85 20.81
CA MET A 216 -13.47 -4.20 20.29
C MET A 216 -12.50 -3.02 20.42
N PRO A 217 -11.33 -3.21 21.06
CA PRO A 217 -10.27 -2.21 21.03
C PRO A 217 -9.75 -2.01 19.61
N VAL A 218 -9.13 -0.86 19.35
CA VAL A 218 -8.75 -0.48 18.00
C VAL A 218 -7.64 -1.38 17.45
N ASP A 219 -7.93 -2.07 16.35
CA ASP A 219 -6.93 -2.64 15.44
C ASP A 219 -6.66 -1.70 14.27
N ARG A 220 -5.44 -1.70 13.74
CA ARG A 220 -4.97 -0.71 12.74
C ARG A 220 -4.40 -1.40 11.51
N ILE A 221 -4.80 -0.90 10.35
CA ILE A 221 -4.20 -1.30 9.07
C ILE A 221 -4.06 -0.07 8.17
N GLY A 222 -3.06 -0.05 7.30
CA GLY A 222 -2.79 1.10 6.47
C GLY A 222 -1.65 0.86 5.48
N PHE A 223 -1.24 1.93 4.81
CA PHE A 223 -0.11 1.97 3.91
C PHE A 223 0.44 3.40 3.81
N MET A 224 1.60 3.54 3.18
CA MET A 224 2.22 4.85 2.97
C MET A 224 2.57 5.08 1.49
N LEU A 225 2.48 6.32 1.06
CA LEU A 225 3.15 6.84 -0.13
C LEU A 225 4.30 7.73 0.33
N MET A 226 5.53 7.37 -0.04
CA MET A 226 6.74 8.07 0.40
C MET A 226 7.45 8.71 -0.80
N PRO A 227 7.92 9.96 -0.69
CA PRO A 227 8.78 10.55 -1.71
C PRO A 227 10.01 9.67 -1.96
N HIS A 228 10.29 9.33 -3.22
CA HIS A 228 11.43 8.53 -3.62
C HIS A 228 12.23 9.27 -4.69
N GLY A 229 13.31 9.93 -4.26
CA GLY A 229 14.07 10.81 -5.14
C GLY A 229 13.26 12.02 -5.66
N PHE A 230 12.11 12.34 -5.06
CA PHE A 230 11.28 13.49 -5.42
C PHE A 230 11.93 14.82 -4.99
N PHE A 231 12.43 14.87 -3.76
CA PHE A 231 13.16 16.03 -3.23
C PHE A 231 14.68 15.84 -3.39
N ASN A 232 15.41 16.95 -3.56
CA ASN A 232 16.88 16.93 -3.69
C ASN A 232 17.63 16.75 -2.37
N CYS A 233 16.94 16.93 -1.24
CA CYS A 233 17.43 16.71 0.11
C CYS A 233 16.23 16.46 1.03
N SER A 234 16.46 16.34 2.35
CA SER A 234 15.35 16.27 3.31
C SER A 234 14.45 17.51 3.15
N PRO A 235 13.15 17.35 2.85
CA PRO A 235 12.23 18.48 2.71
C PRO A 235 11.84 19.12 4.05
N ALA A 236 12.44 18.66 5.15
CA ALA A 236 12.22 19.20 6.49
C ALA A 236 13.49 19.84 7.08
N VAL A 237 14.53 20.07 6.27
CA VAL A 237 15.81 20.63 6.74
C VAL A 237 15.69 22.05 7.29
N ASP A 238 14.67 22.78 6.86
CA ASP A 238 14.35 24.15 7.24
C ASP A 238 13.29 24.23 8.36
N VAL A 239 12.82 23.10 8.88
CA VAL A 239 11.95 23.08 10.07
C VAL A 239 12.79 23.51 11.28
N PRO A 240 12.39 24.57 12.00
CA PRO A 240 13.15 25.02 13.16
C PRO A 240 13.17 23.94 14.25
N PRO A 241 14.28 23.81 15.02
CA PRO A 241 14.33 22.91 16.16
C PRO A 241 13.31 23.31 17.22
N SER A 242 12.93 22.35 18.08
CA SER A 242 12.07 22.66 19.22
C SER A 242 12.79 23.61 20.19
N THR A 243 12.03 24.39 20.96
CA THR A 243 12.61 25.31 21.97
C THR A 243 13.45 24.58 23.01
N THR A 244 13.06 23.35 23.38
CA THR A 244 13.82 22.50 24.30
C THR A 244 15.17 22.04 23.71
N ASP A 245 15.24 21.80 22.40
CA ASP A 245 16.50 21.44 21.73
C ASP A 245 17.46 22.64 21.59
N LEU A 246 16.91 23.87 21.56
CA LEU A 246 17.70 25.10 21.54
C LEU A 246 18.35 25.36 22.90
N GLU A 247 17.61 25.17 24.00
CA GLU A 247 18.14 25.34 25.37
C GLU A 247 19.26 24.35 25.70
N LEU A 248 19.20 23.11 25.19
CA LEU A 248 20.29 22.14 25.32
C LEU A 248 21.54 22.57 24.53
N LYS A 249 21.36 23.14 23.33
CA LYS A 249 22.48 23.65 22.51
C LYS A 249 23.10 24.93 23.07
N ASP A 250 22.30 25.83 23.64
CA ASP A 250 22.83 27.05 24.27
C ASP A 250 23.60 26.73 25.56
N ASN A 251 23.26 25.65 26.26
CA ASN A 251 24.03 25.17 27.40
C ASN A 251 25.31 24.41 26.99
N ASP A 252 25.37 23.84 25.78
CA ASP A 252 26.53 23.07 25.29
C ASP A 252 27.46 23.83 24.32
N ILE A 253 27.03 24.96 23.73
CA ILE A 253 27.77 25.66 22.66
C ILE A 253 28.20 27.06 23.12
N ALA A 254 29.30 27.10 23.87
CA ALA A 254 30.26 28.17 23.73
C ALA A 254 30.92 28.07 22.33
N THR A 255 30.46 28.90 21.39
CA THR A 255 31.14 29.34 20.14
C THR A 255 31.39 28.33 19.01
N LYS A 256 30.67 28.50 17.88
CA LYS A 256 31.25 28.76 16.53
C LYS A 256 30.16 29.05 15.48
N PRO A 257 30.36 30.03 14.57
CA PRO A 257 29.37 30.37 13.56
C PRO A 257 29.48 29.43 12.35
N ILE A 258 28.35 28.84 11.92
CA ILE A 258 28.25 28.10 10.66
C ILE A 258 27.39 28.92 9.70
N GLN A 259 27.98 29.30 8.56
CA GLN A 259 27.32 30.01 7.46
C GLN A 259 26.25 29.13 6.81
N ASN A 260 24.99 29.57 6.87
CA ASN A 260 23.88 28.98 6.13
C ASN A 260 23.85 29.54 4.70
N VAL A 261 24.26 28.73 3.72
CA VAL A 261 23.87 28.93 2.32
C VAL A 261 23.54 27.57 1.70
N ILE A 262 22.30 27.12 1.90
CA ILE A 262 21.67 26.13 1.03
C ILE A 262 20.34 26.75 0.60
N ILE A 263 20.31 27.28 -0.62
CA ILE A 263 19.08 27.75 -1.25
C ILE A 263 18.32 26.49 -1.67
N ALA A 264 17.27 26.15 -0.94
CA ALA A 264 16.25 25.21 -1.40
C ALA A 264 15.44 25.88 -2.51
N LYS A 265 15.33 25.25 -3.68
CA LYS A 265 14.26 25.57 -4.62
C LYS A 265 13.00 24.86 -4.11
N LEU A 266 11.96 25.67 -3.84
CA LEU A 266 10.56 25.25 -3.81
C LEU A 266 10.17 24.63 -5.16
#